data_AF-A0A7J2Y6L9-F1
#
_entry.id   AF-A0A7J2Y6L9-F1
#
_cell.length_a   1.000
_cell.length_b   1.000
_cell.length_c   1.000
_cell.angle_alpha   90.00
_cell.angle_beta   90.00
_cell.angle_gamma   90.00
#
_symmetry.space_group_name_H-M   'P 1'
#
loop_
_entity.id
_entity.type
_entity.pdbx_description
1 polymer ?
#
loop_
_entity_poly.entity_id
_entity_poly.type
_entity_poly.pdbx_seq_one_letter_code
_entity_poly.pdbx_strand_id
1 'polypeptide(L)'
;MNVNDALVLATLVLDGGLLSVAFLRSRRPAVLLPYAALAAALLAMGASYLAAQVLSLGAQGETLTLWSFALAHVLIPVFVFSFFGGEGYALRRPVVLGLALPLPVLLTLDTGGAPLGIGYPASLLSVYLIACLAVAFGKSLHALLTSPLWRPEAFWLVIGTFLFLDMGPIYANTIGAARPLVPLMLSLAGPATLAAFAIALTHVNPFPGARPPSPVRASSSRSLLGPGALVVEETRPKYLELAARGEASNGRAVLVLERQGDVAAPFGATMARVEIEPTRRAALRTLATASVFLASQPAGVVVLKDLAAIAALSGWPAAVELNAELRRLARLHRSTLLLATHHLSRWEREYLDLEASRHLALADPAKEIEAILDEHQGQAGRHLLAAFLREQGLAREALNLDHVPLICAFLRGSFRELAVATVDLKAALGLRSSMGAVSRALTEFWERRMEELATGTWAAQAVARPRDGPPRMRKARRRIRSRRYPTEAGHAPSAGTPQPGTIQLR
;
A
#
# COMPACT_ATOMS: atom_id res chain seq x y z
N MET A 1 3.53 32.07 -39.08
CA MET A 1 3.71 31.47 -37.75
C MET A 1 5.15 31.00 -37.68
N ASN A 2 5.95 31.57 -36.79
CA ASN A 2 7.36 31.19 -36.67
C ASN A 2 7.46 29.78 -36.05
N VAL A 3 8.56 29.06 -36.30
CA VAL A 3 8.78 27.70 -35.75
C VAL A 3 8.64 27.67 -34.22
N ASN A 4 9.06 28.75 -33.55
CA ASN A 4 8.89 28.91 -32.10
C ASN A 4 7.42 28.98 -31.67
N ASP A 5 6.56 29.70 -32.39
CA ASP A 5 5.13 29.82 -32.04
C ASP A 5 4.42 28.47 -32.19
N ALA A 6 4.75 27.72 -33.24
CA ALA A 6 4.23 26.37 -33.47
C ALA A 6 4.66 25.40 -32.36
N LEU A 7 5.89 25.56 -31.87
CA LEU A 7 6.43 24.73 -30.80
C LEU A 7 5.79 25.05 -29.44
N VAL A 8 5.61 26.33 -29.10
CA VAL A 8 4.90 26.73 -27.87
C VAL A 8 3.44 26.27 -27.90
N LEU A 9 2.80 26.31 -29.07
CA LEU A 9 1.45 25.79 -29.23
C LEU A 9 1.40 24.25 -29.06
N ALA A 10 2.39 23.53 -29.60
CA ALA A 10 2.51 22.09 -29.39
C ALA A 10 2.70 21.74 -27.91
N THR A 11 3.45 22.54 -27.14
CA THR A 11 3.69 22.28 -25.71
C THR A 11 2.44 22.56 -24.88
N LEU A 12 1.66 23.59 -25.21
CA LEU A 12 0.32 23.82 -24.65
C LEU A 12 -0.61 22.62 -24.87
N VAL A 13 -0.63 22.06 -26.09
CA VAL A 13 -1.44 20.87 -26.40
C VAL A 13 -0.96 19.65 -25.61
N LEU A 14 0.35 19.45 -25.50
CA LEU A 14 0.93 18.36 -24.72
C LEU A 14 0.61 18.47 -23.23
N ASP A 15 0.76 19.65 -22.64
CA ASP A 15 0.47 19.89 -21.22
C ASP A 15 -1.02 19.66 -20.92
N GLY A 16 -1.92 20.14 -21.78
CA GLY A 16 -3.36 19.88 -21.67
C GLY A 16 -3.71 18.41 -21.84
N GLY A 17 -3.02 17.71 -22.76
CA GLY A 17 -3.14 16.26 -22.95
C GLY A 17 -2.69 15.47 -21.72
N LEU A 18 -1.54 15.82 -21.14
CA LEU A 18 -0.99 15.20 -19.94
C LEU A 18 -1.88 15.43 -18.72
N LEU A 19 -2.42 16.63 -18.56
CA LEU A 19 -3.43 16.94 -17.55
C LEU A 19 -4.66 16.06 -17.70
N SER A 20 -5.17 15.91 -18.93
CA SER A 20 -6.32 15.06 -19.23
C SER A 20 -6.04 13.59 -18.91
N VAL A 21 -4.87 13.07 -19.29
CA VAL A 21 -4.44 11.70 -18.96
C VAL A 21 -4.38 11.49 -17.44
N ALA A 22 -3.84 12.46 -16.70
CA ALA A 22 -3.76 12.39 -15.25
C ALA A 22 -5.15 12.39 -14.60
N PHE A 23 -6.08 13.24 -15.06
CA PHE A 23 -7.47 13.23 -14.55
C PHE A 23 -8.21 11.94 -14.87
N LEU A 24 -8.03 11.38 -16.06
CA LEU A 24 -8.70 10.14 -16.48
C LEU A 24 -8.15 8.90 -15.76
N ARG A 25 -6.85 8.89 -15.43
CA ARG A 25 -6.19 7.71 -14.87
C ARG A 25 -5.96 7.79 -13.37
N SER A 26 -5.73 8.96 -12.79
CA SER A 26 -5.38 9.09 -11.38
C SER A 26 -6.59 8.93 -10.48
N ARG A 27 -6.49 8.06 -9.47
CA ARG A 27 -7.52 7.89 -8.43
C ARG A 27 -7.07 8.44 -7.07
N ARG A 28 -6.01 9.24 -7.06
CA ARG A 28 -5.37 9.83 -5.87
C ARG A 28 -5.64 11.34 -5.79
N PRO A 29 -6.78 11.78 -5.23
CA PRO A 29 -7.22 13.17 -5.33
C PRO A 29 -6.23 14.16 -4.72
N ALA A 30 -5.61 13.84 -3.58
CA ALA A 30 -4.68 14.75 -2.91
C ALA A 30 -3.36 14.94 -3.68
N VAL A 31 -2.98 14.00 -4.54
CA VAL A 31 -1.78 14.09 -5.38
C VAL A 31 -2.11 14.63 -6.78
N LEU A 32 -3.33 14.37 -7.25
CA LEU A 32 -3.84 14.92 -8.51
C LEU A 32 -3.99 16.44 -8.45
N LEU A 33 -4.43 17.00 -7.32
CA LEU A 33 -4.60 18.45 -7.17
C LEU A 33 -3.30 19.25 -7.39
N PRO A 34 -2.16 18.97 -6.70
CA PRO A 34 -0.92 19.69 -6.95
C PRO A 34 -0.33 19.41 -8.34
N TYR A 35 -0.55 18.23 -8.91
CA TYR A 35 -0.20 17.96 -10.31
C TYR A 35 -1.00 18.83 -11.28
N ALA A 36 -2.31 18.92 -11.08
CA ALA A 36 -3.20 19.74 -11.90
C ALA A 36 -2.88 21.23 -11.78
N ALA A 37 -2.57 21.69 -10.56
CA ALA A 37 -2.09 23.05 -10.33
C ALA A 37 -0.77 23.32 -11.07
N LEU A 38 0.18 22.36 -11.04
CA LEU A 38 1.46 22.50 -11.74
C LEU A 38 1.25 22.56 -13.25
N ALA A 39 0.43 21.67 -13.81
CA ALA A 39 0.08 21.69 -15.23
C ALA A 39 -0.61 23.00 -15.63
N ALA A 40 -1.55 23.50 -14.80
CA ALA A 40 -2.21 24.78 -15.04
C ALA A 40 -1.23 25.96 -15.01
N ALA A 41 -0.26 25.96 -14.09
CA ALA A 41 0.78 26.98 -14.04
C ALA A 41 1.66 26.95 -15.30
N LEU A 42 2.04 25.77 -15.81
CA LEU A 42 2.82 25.64 -17.04
C LEU A 42 2.02 26.03 -18.29
N LEU A 43 0.75 25.66 -18.35
CA LEU A 43 -0.19 26.11 -19.40
C LEU A 43 -0.33 27.64 -19.40
N ALA A 44 -0.50 28.25 -18.21
CA ALA A 44 -0.60 29.69 -18.06
C ALA A 44 0.69 30.39 -18.52
N MET A 45 1.86 29.83 -18.17
CA MET A 45 3.17 30.33 -18.60
C MET A 45 3.34 30.26 -20.13
N GLY A 46 2.97 29.14 -20.76
CA GLY A 46 3.04 29.00 -22.22
C GLY A 46 2.07 29.93 -22.95
N ALA A 47 0.84 30.05 -22.44
CA ALA A 47 -0.18 30.94 -23.00
C ALA A 47 0.20 32.42 -22.86
N SER A 48 0.73 32.83 -21.69
CA SER A 48 1.15 34.21 -21.45
C SER A 48 2.36 34.61 -22.29
N TYR A 49 3.29 33.67 -22.53
CA TYR A 49 4.41 33.88 -23.44
C TYR A 49 3.94 34.08 -24.89
N LEU A 50 3.04 33.21 -25.39
CA LEU A 50 2.47 33.35 -26.72
C LEU A 50 1.67 34.66 -26.86
N ALA A 51 0.91 35.03 -25.83
CA ALA A 51 0.12 36.25 -25.80
C ALA A 51 1.00 37.51 -25.78
N ALA A 52 2.15 37.49 -25.09
CA ALA A 52 3.11 38.58 -25.12
C ALA A 52 3.73 38.77 -26.51
N GLN A 53 4.05 37.67 -27.21
CA GLN A 53 4.65 37.69 -28.55
C GLN A 53 3.65 38.03 -29.67
N VAL A 54 2.44 37.48 -29.61
CA VAL A 54 1.45 37.57 -30.71
C VAL A 54 0.44 38.71 -30.51
N LEU A 55 0.03 38.99 -29.26
CA LEU A 55 -1.02 39.98 -28.96
C LEU A 55 -0.45 41.29 -28.39
N SER A 56 0.88 41.42 -28.34
CA SER A 56 1.59 42.62 -27.85
C SER A 56 1.15 43.09 -26.45
N LEU A 57 0.76 42.15 -25.58
CA LEU A 57 0.31 42.42 -24.19
C LEU A 57 1.42 42.98 -23.27
N GLY A 58 2.62 43.22 -23.78
CA GLY A 58 3.71 43.94 -23.12
C GLY A 58 3.99 43.41 -21.70
N ALA A 59 4.11 44.34 -20.75
CA ALA A 59 4.50 44.06 -19.37
C ALA A 59 3.54 43.14 -18.59
N GLN A 60 2.25 43.07 -18.97
CA GLN A 60 1.28 42.23 -18.27
C GLN A 60 1.49 40.74 -18.57
N GLY A 61 1.83 40.42 -19.83
CA GLY A 61 2.17 39.05 -20.25
C GLY A 61 3.46 38.55 -19.60
N GLU A 62 4.48 39.40 -19.50
CA GLU A 62 5.75 39.09 -18.83
C GLU A 62 5.56 38.84 -17.33
N THR A 63 4.77 39.68 -16.66
CA THR A 63 4.42 39.53 -15.25
C THR A 63 3.71 38.20 -15.00
N LEU A 64 2.69 37.88 -15.79
CA LEU A 64 1.94 36.62 -15.65
C LEU A 64 2.83 35.39 -15.90
N THR A 65 3.77 35.49 -16.84
CA THR A 65 4.75 34.44 -17.13
C THR A 65 5.66 34.21 -15.92
N LEU A 66 6.19 35.28 -15.31
CA LEU A 66 7.04 35.21 -14.12
C LEU A 66 6.31 34.61 -12.92
N TRP A 67 5.07 35.06 -12.65
CA TRP A 67 4.25 34.51 -11.57
C TRP A 67 3.97 33.02 -11.76
N SER A 68 3.62 32.61 -12.99
CA SER A 68 3.33 31.22 -13.32
C SER A 68 4.58 30.33 -13.19
N PHE A 69 5.73 30.83 -13.64
CA PHE A 69 7.03 30.16 -13.48
C PHE A 69 7.39 29.97 -12.01
N ALA A 70 7.29 31.02 -11.20
CA ALA A 70 7.62 30.98 -9.79
C ALA A 70 6.65 30.08 -9.00
N LEU A 71 5.35 30.09 -9.37
CA LEU A 71 4.36 29.17 -8.83
C LEU A 71 4.69 27.70 -9.16
N ALA A 72 5.11 27.39 -10.39
CA ALA A 72 5.52 26.03 -10.76
C ALA A 72 6.69 25.51 -9.90
N HIS A 73 7.67 26.35 -9.56
CA HIS A 73 8.79 25.97 -8.67
C HIS A 73 8.33 25.59 -7.27
N VAL A 74 7.30 26.25 -6.74
CA VAL A 74 6.70 25.95 -5.44
C VAL A 74 5.82 24.71 -5.50
N LEU A 75 5.11 24.50 -6.61
CA LEU A 75 4.20 23.37 -6.77
C LEU A 75 4.93 22.03 -6.92
N ILE A 76 6.16 22.01 -7.45
CA ILE A 76 6.98 20.80 -7.57
C ILE A 76 7.26 20.14 -6.20
N PRO A 77 7.83 20.81 -5.18
CA PRO A 77 7.99 20.21 -3.86
C PRO A 77 6.64 19.85 -3.25
N VAL A 78 5.60 20.69 -3.37
CA VAL A 78 4.26 20.36 -2.86
C VAL A 78 3.75 19.04 -3.45
N PHE A 79 3.93 18.84 -4.76
CA PHE A 79 3.59 17.60 -5.45
C PHE A 79 4.43 16.43 -4.94
N VAL A 80 5.77 16.54 -4.93
CA VAL A 80 6.69 15.47 -4.49
C VAL A 80 6.41 15.02 -3.06
N PHE A 81 6.20 15.96 -2.15
CA PHE A 81 5.87 15.64 -0.75
C PHE A 81 4.49 15.01 -0.61
N SER A 82 3.49 15.47 -1.38
CA SER A 82 2.16 14.86 -1.40
C SER A 82 2.19 13.44 -1.98
N PHE A 83 3.02 13.21 -3.01
CA PHE A 83 3.19 11.93 -3.67
C PHE A 83 3.67 10.84 -2.71
N PHE A 84 4.79 11.10 -2.00
CA PHE A 84 5.35 10.19 -1.00
C PHE A 84 4.56 10.16 0.32
N GLY A 85 3.86 11.26 0.64
CA GLY A 85 3.18 11.44 1.91
C GLY A 85 1.82 10.76 2.03
N GLY A 86 1.14 10.51 0.91
CA GLY A 86 -0.20 9.93 0.92
C GLY A 86 -1.31 10.99 0.93
N GLU A 87 -2.56 10.51 0.85
CA GLU A 87 -3.78 11.37 0.81
C GLU A 87 -3.99 12.26 2.04
N GLY A 88 -3.32 11.96 3.16
CA GLY A 88 -3.43 12.73 4.42
C GLY A 88 -2.32 13.75 4.66
N TYR A 89 -1.37 13.93 3.73
CA TYR A 89 -0.13 14.67 4.01
C TYR A 89 -0.28 16.19 3.90
N ALA A 90 -0.92 16.69 2.83
CA ALA A 90 -1.04 18.12 2.55
C ALA A 90 -1.82 18.87 3.64
N LEU A 91 -2.89 18.25 4.18
CA LEU A 91 -3.71 18.82 5.26
C LEU A 91 -3.01 18.85 6.63
N ARG A 92 -1.96 18.05 6.83
CA ARG A 92 -1.38 17.80 8.17
C ARG A 92 0.06 18.27 8.35
N ARG A 93 0.72 18.72 7.28
CA ARG A 93 2.06 19.32 7.36
C ARG A 93 2.05 20.73 6.78
N PRO A 94 1.70 21.75 7.59
CA PRO A 94 1.69 23.15 7.16
C PRO A 94 3.07 23.62 6.70
N VAL A 95 4.15 22.92 7.07
CA VAL A 95 5.53 23.19 6.61
C VAL A 95 5.63 23.16 5.07
N VAL A 96 4.90 22.27 4.39
CA VAL A 96 4.91 22.21 2.91
C VAL A 96 4.14 23.38 2.30
N LEU A 97 3.07 23.85 2.95
CA LEU A 97 2.38 25.09 2.56
C LEU A 97 3.22 26.34 2.91
N GLY A 98 4.04 26.26 3.96
CA GLY A 98 5.00 27.30 4.33
C GLY A 98 6.05 27.56 3.27
N LEU A 99 6.34 26.58 2.40
CA LEU A 99 7.18 26.80 1.22
C LEU A 99 6.54 27.80 0.26
N ALA A 100 5.21 27.93 0.19
CA ALA A 100 4.53 28.88 -0.70
C ALA A 100 4.39 30.30 -0.10
N LEU A 101 4.58 30.44 1.22
CA LEU A 101 4.39 31.70 1.95
C LEU A 101 5.31 32.86 1.52
N PRO A 102 6.62 32.67 1.26
CA PRO A 102 7.51 33.78 0.89
C PRO A 102 7.35 34.24 -0.57
N LEU A 103 6.67 33.45 -1.42
CA LEU A 103 6.54 33.70 -2.85
C LEU A 103 5.94 35.09 -3.18
N PRO A 104 4.81 35.53 -2.58
CA PRO A 104 4.20 36.81 -2.94
C PRO A 104 5.09 37.98 -2.57
N VAL A 105 5.73 37.92 -1.40
CA VAL A 105 6.64 38.97 -0.90
C VAL A 105 7.87 39.07 -1.79
N LEU A 106 8.50 37.94 -2.13
CA LEU A 106 9.68 37.93 -3.00
C LEU A 106 9.38 38.45 -4.40
N LEU A 107 8.21 38.12 -4.96
CA LEU A 107 7.78 38.64 -6.27
C LEU A 107 7.46 40.14 -6.24
N THR A 108 6.94 40.68 -5.14
CA THR A 108 6.75 42.14 -4.98
C THR A 108 8.04 42.91 -4.76
N LEU A 109 9.09 42.27 -4.23
CA LEU A 109 10.39 42.89 -4.00
C LEU A 109 11.30 42.87 -5.24
N ASP A 110 11.03 41.96 -6.19
CA ASP A 110 11.82 41.80 -7.42
C ASP A 110 11.27 42.64 -8.61
N THR A 111 10.49 43.69 -8.34
CA THR A 111 9.90 44.59 -9.36
C THR A 111 10.93 45.46 -10.12
N GLY A 112 12.23 45.16 -9.99
CA GLY A 112 13.34 45.83 -10.66
C GLY A 112 13.60 45.33 -12.08
N GLY A 113 12.55 45.11 -12.88
CA GLY A 113 12.64 45.01 -14.34
C GLY A 113 13.69 44.05 -14.92
N ALA A 114 14.00 42.93 -14.26
CA ALA A 114 14.92 41.95 -14.83
C ALA A 114 14.26 41.28 -16.05
N PRO A 115 14.81 41.45 -17.28
CA PRO A 115 14.23 40.81 -18.45
C PRO A 115 14.34 39.29 -18.32
N LEU A 116 13.28 38.58 -18.74
CA LEU A 116 13.14 37.11 -18.78
C LEU A 116 14.28 36.35 -19.50
N GLY A 117 15.29 37.06 -20.03
CA GLY A 117 16.43 36.52 -20.76
C GLY A 117 17.76 36.49 -19.99
N ILE A 118 17.82 36.88 -18.72
CA ILE A 118 19.04 36.79 -17.92
C ILE A 118 18.84 35.71 -16.86
N GLY A 119 19.68 34.68 -16.89
CA GLY A 119 19.59 33.58 -15.94
C GLY A 119 19.70 34.07 -14.50
N TYR A 120 18.99 33.42 -13.56
CA TYR A 120 18.89 33.72 -12.12
C TYR A 120 19.94 34.76 -11.70
N PRO A 121 19.64 36.08 -11.77
CA PRO A 121 20.51 37.06 -11.16
C PRO A 121 20.64 36.68 -9.68
N ALA A 122 21.70 37.12 -9.00
CA ALA A 122 21.89 36.89 -7.58
C ALA A 122 20.86 37.65 -6.72
N SER A 123 19.57 37.37 -6.94
CA SER A 123 18.40 37.87 -6.22
C SER A 123 17.92 36.81 -5.24
N LEU A 124 17.24 37.28 -4.18
CA LEU A 124 16.64 36.39 -3.19
C LEU A 124 15.57 35.46 -3.81
N LEU A 125 14.87 35.93 -4.85
CA LEU A 125 13.91 35.14 -5.60
C LEU A 125 14.58 33.93 -6.26
N SER A 126 15.69 34.14 -6.96
CA SER A 126 16.46 33.08 -7.59
C SER A 126 16.92 32.00 -6.59
N VAL A 127 17.49 32.42 -5.46
CA VAL A 127 17.95 31.52 -4.39
C VAL A 127 16.79 30.70 -3.84
N TYR A 128 15.64 31.33 -3.63
CA TYR A 128 14.43 30.68 -3.14
C TYR A 128 13.86 29.66 -4.14
N LEU A 129 13.83 29.98 -5.43
CA LEU A 129 13.34 29.06 -6.48
C LEU A 129 14.26 27.83 -6.60
N ILE A 130 15.59 28.03 -6.57
CA ILE A 130 16.56 26.93 -6.52
C ILE A 130 16.34 26.08 -5.27
N ALA A 131 16.13 26.70 -4.10
CA ALA A 131 15.89 25.98 -2.87
C ALA A 131 14.62 25.10 -2.94
N CYS A 132 13.53 25.60 -3.54
CA CYS A 132 12.32 24.81 -3.74
C CYS A 132 12.57 23.53 -4.56
N LEU A 133 13.30 23.65 -5.66
CA LEU A 133 13.68 22.50 -6.49
C LEU A 133 14.67 21.58 -5.78
N ALA A 134 15.66 22.13 -5.06
CA ALA A 134 16.64 21.35 -4.32
C ALA A 134 15.99 20.48 -3.22
N VAL A 135 14.96 21.00 -2.54
CA VAL A 135 14.18 20.24 -1.55
C VAL A 135 13.40 19.10 -2.23
N ALA A 136 12.73 19.37 -3.36
CA ALA A 136 12.00 18.35 -4.12
C ALA A 136 12.94 17.25 -4.67
N PHE A 137 14.06 17.66 -5.25
CA PHE A 137 15.11 16.80 -5.78
C PHE A 137 15.73 15.96 -4.67
N GLY A 138 16.13 16.59 -3.56
CA GLY A 138 16.72 15.92 -2.41
C GLY A 138 15.77 14.89 -1.79
N LYS A 139 14.47 15.19 -1.71
CA LYS A 139 13.47 14.23 -1.22
C LYS A 139 13.32 13.03 -2.16
N SER A 140 13.25 13.28 -3.46
CA SER A 140 13.13 12.23 -4.49
C SER A 140 14.39 11.38 -4.55
N LEU A 141 15.57 11.99 -4.54
CA LEU A 141 16.86 11.31 -4.52
C LEU A 141 17.04 10.48 -3.25
N HIS A 142 16.65 11.01 -2.09
CA HIS A 142 16.67 10.25 -0.86
C HIS A 142 15.82 8.97 -0.99
N ALA A 143 14.57 9.10 -1.48
CA ALA A 143 13.71 7.94 -1.71
C ALA A 143 14.31 6.95 -2.72
N LEU A 144 14.90 7.45 -3.82
CA LEU A 144 15.57 6.64 -4.83
C LEU A 144 16.70 5.78 -4.25
N LEU A 145 17.45 6.35 -3.31
CA LEU A 145 18.62 5.71 -2.70
C LEU A 145 18.25 4.78 -1.53
N THR A 146 17.26 5.15 -0.72
CA THR A 146 16.99 4.46 0.56
C THR A 146 15.77 3.56 0.55
N SER A 147 14.79 3.80 -0.33
CA SER A 147 13.49 3.12 -0.31
C SER A 147 13.38 2.10 -1.44
N PRO A 148 13.44 0.78 -1.18
CA PRO A 148 13.12 -0.22 -2.18
C PRO A 148 11.68 -0.12 -2.71
N LEU A 149 10.72 0.33 -1.88
CA LEU A 149 9.33 0.48 -2.28
C LEU A 149 9.18 1.59 -3.32
N TRP A 150 9.71 2.78 -3.04
CA TRP A 150 9.50 3.99 -3.84
C TRP A 150 10.54 4.22 -4.93
N ARG A 151 11.62 3.44 -4.97
CA ARG A 151 12.73 3.59 -5.93
C ARG A 151 12.29 3.77 -7.40
N PRO A 152 11.39 2.96 -7.98
CA PRO A 152 11.06 3.09 -9.41
C PRO A 152 10.36 4.41 -9.73
N GLU A 153 9.51 4.90 -8.84
CA GLU A 153 8.75 6.14 -9.01
C GLU A 153 9.59 7.35 -8.65
N ALA A 154 10.44 7.24 -7.62
CA ALA A 154 11.39 8.27 -7.25
C ALA A 154 12.37 8.59 -8.38
N PHE A 155 12.73 7.61 -9.21
CA PHE A 155 13.54 7.81 -10.41
C PHE A 155 12.88 8.79 -11.39
N TRP A 156 11.59 8.61 -11.67
CA TRP A 156 10.84 9.52 -12.54
C TRP A 156 10.70 10.91 -11.93
N LEU A 157 10.55 11.02 -10.61
CA LEU A 157 10.50 12.32 -9.92
C LEU A 157 11.85 13.04 -9.95
N VAL A 158 12.96 12.32 -9.80
CA VAL A 158 14.32 12.86 -9.94
C VAL A 158 14.52 13.38 -11.37
N ILE A 159 14.19 12.59 -12.39
CA ILE A 159 14.28 13.01 -13.79
C ILE A 159 13.40 14.22 -14.07
N GLY A 160 12.13 14.20 -13.67
CA GLY A 160 11.22 15.31 -13.92
C GLY A 160 11.70 16.61 -13.25
N THR A 161 12.18 16.53 -12.01
CA THR A 161 12.73 17.70 -11.30
C THR A 161 14.02 18.20 -11.92
N PHE A 162 14.89 17.29 -12.39
CA PHE A 162 16.13 17.64 -13.09
C PHE A 162 15.86 18.30 -14.44
N LEU A 163 14.96 17.74 -15.25
CA LEU A 163 14.52 18.34 -16.52
C LEU A 163 13.92 19.73 -16.31
N PHE A 164 13.18 19.94 -15.22
CA PHE A 164 12.63 21.26 -14.90
C PHE A 164 13.72 22.25 -14.45
N LEU A 165 14.72 21.77 -13.69
CA LEU A 165 15.88 22.58 -13.33
C LEU A 165 16.68 23.00 -14.58
N ASP A 166 16.81 22.08 -15.54
CA ASP A 166 17.42 22.33 -16.86
C ASP A 166 16.56 23.25 -17.74
N MET A 167 15.23 23.27 -17.60
CA MET A 167 14.37 24.30 -18.22
C MET A 167 14.69 25.71 -17.72
N GLY A 168 15.25 25.79 -16.50
CA GLY A 168 15.59 27.02 -15.83
C GLY A 168 16.90 27.66 -16.32
N PRO A 169 17.41 28.64 -15.56
CA PRO A 169 18.48 29.51 -16.02
C PRO A 169 19.89 28.90 -15.99
N ILE A 170 20.06 27.67 -15.50
CA ILE A 170 21.32 26.93 -15.70
C ILE A 170 21.60 26.82 -17.20
N TYR A 171 20.56 26.60 -18.02
CA TYR A 171 20.68 26.53 -19.48
C TYR A 171 20.83 27.91 -20.14
N ALA A 172 20.08 28.92 -19.66
CA ALA A 172 20.18 30.30 -20.16
C ALA A 172 21.59 30.89 -19.95
N ASN A 173 22.27 30.53 -18.85
CA ASN A 173 23.64 30.98 -18.55
C ASN A 173 24.72 30.12 -19.22
N THR A 174 24.50 28.82 -19.44
CA THR A 174 25.52 27.93 -20.04
C THR A 174 25.52 27.95 -21.57
N ILE A 175 24.42 28.34 -22.23
CA ILE A 175 24.28 28.35 -23.70
C ILE A 175 24.20 29.77 -24.26
N GLY A 176 24.94 30.72 -23.68
CA GLY A 176 25.20 32.02 -24.32
C GLY A 176 25.78 31.90 -25.75
N ALA A 177 26.26 30.72 -26.13
CA ALA A 177 26.88 30.40 -27.42
C ALA A 177 25.98 29.75 -28.49
N ALA A 178 24.79 29.19 -28.19
CA ALA A 178 23.92 28.55 -29.20
C ALA A 178 22.50 29.13 -29.19
N ARG A 179 22.39 30.39 -29.63
CA ARG A 179 21.14 31.18 -29.68
C ARG A 179 19.92 30.56 -30.41
N PRO A 180 20.03 29.72 -31.46
CA PRO A 180 18.83 29.25 -32.17
C PRO A 180 18.10 28.08 -31.49
N LEU A 181 18.71 27.36 -30.53
CA LEU A 181 18.11 26.17 -29.91
C LEU A 181 17.48 26.42 -28.53
N VAL A 182 17.75 27.57 -27.92
CA VAL A 182 17.28 27.95 -26.57
C VAL A 182 15.74 27.95 -26.46
N PRO A 183 14.96 28.50 -27.41
CA PRO A 183 13.50 28.47 -27.34
C PRO A 183 12.93 27.05 -27.45
N LEU A 184 13.61 26.17 -28.21
CA LEU A 184 13.18 24.80 -28.44
C LEU A 184 13.22 23.94 -27.17
N MET A 185 14.30 24.09 -26.40
CA MET A 185 14.55 23.30 -25.19
C MET A 185 13.75 23.80 -23.98
N LEU A 186 13.62 25.12 -23.80
CA LEU A 186 12.77 25.71 -22.74
C LEU A 186 11.30 25.31 -22.89
N SER A 187 10.82 25.17 -24.12
CA SER A 187 9.42 24.82 -24.37
C SER A 187 9.13 23.33 -24.11
N LEU A 188 10.11 22.42 -24.32
CA LEU A 188 9.89 20.98 -24.18
C LEU A 188 10.06 20.45 -22.75
N ALA A 189 10.78 21.15 -21.88
CA ALA A 189 11.10 20.65 -20.56
C ALA A 189 9.91 20.67 -19.58
N GLY A 190 9.02 21.67 -19.64
CA GLY A 190 7.76 21.67 -18.88
C GLY A 190 6.89 20.43 -19.15
N PRO A 191 6.56 20.14 -20.42
CA PRO A 191 5.86 18.91 -20.80
C PRO A 191 6.61 17.64 -20.41
N ALA A 192 7.94 17.60 -20.55
CA ALA A 192 8.74 16.44 -20.16
C ALA A 192 8.71 16.18 -18.64
N THR A 193 8.76 17.24 -17.82
CA THR A 193 8.56 17.16 -16.36
C THR A 193 7.16 16.65 -16.03
N LEU A 194 6.11 17.22 -16.65
CA LEU A 194 4.74 16.77 -16.45
C LEU A 194 4.53 15.32 -16.89
N ALA A 195 5.19 14.87 -17.95
CA ALA A 195 5.15 13.50 -18.42
C ALA A 195 5.83 12.54 -17.43
N ALA A 196 7.02 12.88 -16.93
CA ALA A 196 7.71 12.09 -15.91
C ALA A 196 6.86 11.96 -14.63
N PHE A 197 6.23 13.05 -14.20
CA PHE A 197 5.35 13.06 -13.02
C PHE A 197 4.04 12.31 -13.28
N ALA A 198 3.47 12.38 -14.49
CA ALA A 198 2.31 11.58 -14.88
C ALA A 198 2.63 10.09 -14.90
N ILE A 199 3.80 9.69 -15.42
CA ILE A 199 4.27 8.30 -15.38
C ILE A 199 4.33 7.82 -13.93
N ALA A 200 4.97 8.59 -13.04
CA ALA A 200 4.98 8.29 -11.61
C ALA A 200 3.56 8.14 -11.05
N LEU A 201 2.64 9.08 -11.31
CA LEU A 201 1.26 9.02 -10.83
C LEU A 201 0.51 7.76 -11.29
N THR A 202 0.62 7.42 -12.58
CA THR A 202 -0.08 6.27 -13.15
C THR A 202 0.38 4.96 -12.56
N HIS A 203 1.67 4.84 -12.21
CA HIS A 203 2.25 3.67 -11.57
C HIS A 203 1.76 3.45 -10.13
N VAL A 204 1.37 4.53 -9.42
CA VAL A 204 0.91 4.50 -8.02
C VAL A 204 -0.61 4.43 -7.92
N ASN A 205 -1.31 4.15 -9.00
CA ASN A 205 -2.76 4.14 -8.96
C ASN A 205 -3.31 3.02 -8.06
N PRO A 206 -4.24 3.36 -7.15
CA PRO A 206 -4.90 2.36 -6.32
C PRO A 206 -5.67 1.37 -7.21
N PHE A 207 -5.80 0.15 -6.73
CA PHE A 207 -6.56 -0.89 -7.41
C PHE A 207 -8.03 -0.46 -7.61
N PRO A 208 -8.70 -0.95 -8.68
CA PRO A 208 -10.14 -0.75 -8.86
C PRO A 208 -10.94 -1.31 -7.67
N GLY A 209 -12.06 -0.68 -7.35
CA GLY A 209 -12.94 -1.12 -6.25
C GLY A 209 -12.56 -0.62 -4.85
N ALA A 210 -11.48 0.16 -4.71
CA ALA A 210 -10.98 0.66 -3.42
C ALA A 210 -11.89 1.61 -2.63
N ARG A 211 -13.03 2.04 -3.21
CA ARG A 211 -13.94 2.97 -2.54
C ARG A 211 -14.98 2.17 -1.75
N PRO A 212 -15.03 2.33 -0.42
CA PRO A 212 -16.12 1.75 0.35
C PRO A 212 -17.43 2.46 0.00
N PRO A 213 -18.58 1.78 0.06
CA PRO A 213 -19.87 2.44 0.03
C PRO A 213 -20.02 3.44 1.19
N SER A 214 -20.96 4.37 1.07
CA SER A 214 -21.20 5.45 2.04
C SER A 214 -21.15 4.96 3.49
N PRO A 215 -20.56 5.74 4.41
CA PRO A 215 -20.43 5.36 5.80
C PRO A 215 -21.81 5.07 6.39
N VAL A 216 -22.06 3.81 6.73
CA VAL A 216 -23.16 3.49 7.63
C VAL A 216 -22.78 4.08 8.98
N ARG A 217 -23.66 4.92 9.53
CA ARG A 217 -23.47 5.61 10.81
C ARG A 217 -22.88 4.62 11.81
N ALA A 218 -21.67 4.90 12.31
CA ALA A 218 -20.95 4.03 13.21
C ALA A 218 -21.89 3.63 14.36
N SER A 219 -22.31 2.36 14.36
CA SER A 219 -22.96 1.79 15.53
C SER A 219 -21.96 1.87 16.66
N SER A 220 -22.37 2.38 17.82
CA SER A 220 -21.53 2.54 19.01
C SER A 220 -21.10 1.21 19.63
N SER A 221 -21.16 0.09 18.90
CA SER A 221 -20.71 -1.20 19.39
C SER A 221 -19.19 -1.19 19.52
N ARG A 222 -18.71 -1.63 20.69
CA ARG A 222 -17.30 -1.79 21.02
C ARG A 222 -16.58 -2.48 19.85
N SER A 223 -15.67 -1.76 19.20
CA SER A 223 -14.68 -2.33 18.29
C SER A 223 -14.09 -3.61 18.89
N LEU A 224 -14.09 -4.70 18.12
CA LEU A 224 -13.52 -5.97 18.58
C LEU A 224 -11.99 -5.89 18.62
N LEU A 225 -11.42 -4.98 17.82
CA LEU A 225 -9.99 -4.74 17.70
C LEU A 225 -9.62 -3.31 18.11
N GLY A 226 -8.53 -3.16 18.87
CA GLY A 226 -7.95 -1.84 19.14
C GLY A 226 -7.33 -1.19 17.89
N PRO A 227 -7.05 0.13 17.93
CA PRO A 227 -6.25 0.78 16.88
C PRO A 227 -4.81 0.25 16.93
N GLY A 228 -4.20 0.08 15.75
CA GLY A 228 -2.84 -0.44 15.64
C GLY A 228 -2.71 -1.52 14.58
N ALA A 229 -1.55 -2.17 14.57
CA ALA A 229 -1.25 -3.24 13.61
C ALA A 229 -1.08 -4.58 14.32
N LEU A 230 -1.85 -5.54 13.85
CA LEU A 230 -1.87 -6.92 14.32
C LEU A 230 -1.38 -7.81 13.19
N VAL A 231 -0.36 -8.60 13.49
CA VAL A 231 0.11 -9.64 12.60
C VAL A 231 -0.48 -10.96 13.10
N VAL A 232 -1.21 -11.64 12.23
CA VAL A 232 -1.92 -12.88 12.55
C VAL A 232 -1.16 -14.01 11.90
N GLU A 233 -0.55 -14.86 12.73
CA GLU A 233 0.06 -16.10 12.29
C GLU A 233 -0.99 -17.21 12.34
N GLU A 234 -1.46 -17.59 11.16
CA GLU A 234 -2.41 -18.67 10.95
C GLU A 234 -2.00 -19.50 9.72
N THR A 235 -2.43 -20.74 9.62
CA THR A 235 -2.12 -21.62 8.47
C THR A 235 -2.92 -21.24 7.22
N ARG A 236 -4.11 -20.68 7.42
CA ARG A 236 -5.01 -20.12 6.41
C ARG A 236 -5.73 -18.92 7.03
N PRO A 237 -6.13 -17.90 6.25
CA PRO A 237 -6.65 -16.63 6.76
C PRO A 237 -8.08 -16.71 7.35
N LYS A 238 -8.37 -17.67 8.23
CA LYS A 238 -9.71 -17.96 8.75
C LYS A 238 -10.14 -16.96 9.82
N TYR A 239 -9.25 -16.64 10.77
CA TYR A 239 -9.57 -15.71 11.86
C TYR A 239 -9.55 -14.27 11.39
N LEU A 240 -8.62 -13.92 10.50
CA LEU A 240 -8.54 -12.59 9.93
C LEU A 240 -9.76 -12.26 9.08
N GLU A 241 -10.29 -13.23 8.32
CA GLU A 241 -11.58 -13.06 7.64
C GLU A 241 -12.76 -12.89 8.60
N LEU A 242 -12.82 -13.71 9.65
CA LEU A 242 -13.88 -13.63 10.65
C LEU A 242 -13.86 -12.28 11.38
N ALA A 243 -12.66 -11.79 11.74
CA ALA A 243 -12.47 -10.49 12.35
C ALA A 243 -12.88 -9.35 11.41
N ALA A 244 -12.51 -9.44 10.13
CA ALA A 244 -12.92 -8.48 9.11
C ALA A 244 -14.45 -8.41 8.98
N ARG A 245 -15.13 -9.57 8.95
CA ARG A 245 -16.60 -9.66 8.90
C ARG A 245 -17.24 -9.12 10.17
N GLY A 246 -16.68 -9.42 11.34
CA GLY A 246 -17.16 -8.91 12.62
C GLY A 246 -17.06 -7.40 12.75
N GLU A 247 -15.97 -6.79 12.25
CA GLU A 247 -15.85 -5.32 12.23
C GLU A 247 -16.81 -4.69 11.21
N ALA A 248 -17.01 -5.33 10.05
CA ALA A 248 -17.95 -4.88 9.02
C ALA A 248 -19.41 -4.94 9.50
N SER A 249 -19.80 -6.02 10.21
CA SER A 249 -21.15 -6.17 10.79
C SER A 249 -21.40 -5.20 11.93
N ASN A 250 -20.35 -4.77 12.64
CA ASN A 250 -20.40 -3.67 13.60
C ASN A 250 -20.47 -2.28 12.95
N GLY A 251 -20.50 -2.19 11.62
CA GLY A 251 -20.66 -0.94 10.88
C GLY A 251 -19.37 -0.17 10.63
N ARG A 252 -18.19 -0.74 10.92
CA ARG A 252 -16.92 -0.12 10.50
C ARG A 252 -16.65 -0.42 9.03
N ALA A 253 -16.07 0.55 8.33
CA ALA A 253 -15.59 0.33 6.97
C ALA A 253 -14.38 -0.62 7.00
N VAL A 254 -14.43 -1.67 6.18
CA VAL A 254 -13.37 -2.68 6.08
C VAL A 254 -12.87 -2.78 4.64
N LEU A 255 -11.56 -2.70 4.45
CA LEU A 255 -10.88 -2.97 3.18
C LEU A 255 -10.13 -4.29 3.30
N VAL A 256 -10.44 -5.24 2.42
CA VAL A 256 -9.71 -6.50 2.29
C VAL A 256 -8.97 -6.54 0.98
N LEU A 257 -7.66 -6.72 1.07
CA LEU A 257 -6.73 -6.85 -0.05
C LEU A 257 -6.33 -8.32 -0.15
N GLU A 258 -6.73 -8.95 -1.26
CA GLU A 258 -6.56 -10.38 -1.48
C GLU A 258 -5.99 -10.68 -2.86
N ARG A 259 -5.40 -11.87 -3.00
CA ARG A 259 -4.82 -12.30 -4.27
C ARG A 259 -5.93 -12.48 -5.31
N GLN A 260 -5.62 -12.16 -6.57
CA GLN A 260 -6.54 -12.38 -7.69
C GLN A 260 -7.06 -13.82 -7.72
N GLY A 261 -8.38 -13.97 -7.85
CA GLY A 261 -9.05 -15.29 -7.91
C GLY A 261 -9.52 -15.85 -6.56
N ASP A 262 -9.17 -15.22 -5.44
CA ASP A 262 -9.66 -15.59 -4.10
C ASP A 262 -10.92 -14.81 -3.67
N VAL A 263 -11.45 -13.95 -4.55
CA VAL A 263 -12.63 -13.13 -4.23
C VAL A 263 -13.90 -13.98 -4.21
N ALA A 264 -14.28 -14.41 -3.02
CA ALA A 264 -15.65 -14.82 -2.76
C ALA A 264 -16.61 -13.61 -2.91
N ALA A 265 -17.87 -13.89 -3.24
CA ALA A 265 -18.94 -12.92 -3.49
C ALA A 265 -18.97 -11.73 -2.49
N PRO A 266 -19.43 -10.55 -2.92
CA PRO A 266 -19.43 -9.34 -2.08
C PRO A 266 -20.17 -9.57 -0.74
N PHE A 267 -19.47 -9.29 0.36
CA PHE A 267 -20.00 -9.44 1.72
C PHE A 267 -20.46 -8.09 2.28
N GLY A 268 -21.73 -7.74 2.08
CA GLY A 268 -22.37 -6.60 2.75
C GLY A 268 -21.92 -5.21 2.29
N ALA A 269 -22.63 -4.18 2.76
CA ALA A 269 -22.47 -2.80 2.30
C ALA A 269 -21.25 -2.03 2.87
N THR A 270 -20.56 -2.56 3.87
CA THR A 270 -19.46 -1.86 4.59
C THR A 270 -18.08 -2.45 4.32
N MET A 271 -18.00 -3.54 3.55
CA MET A 271 -16.76 -4.25 3.24
C MET A 271 -16.40 -4.08 1.75
N ALA A 272 -15.24 -3.50 1.48
CA ALA A 272 -14.65 -3.43 0.15
C ALA A 272 -13.60 -4.54 0.00
N ARG A 273 -13.75 -5.39 -1.02
CA ARG A 273 -12.76 -6.39 -1.40
C ARG A 273 -12.07 -5.96 -2.68
N VAL A 274 -10.74 -6.04 -2.66
CA VAL A 274 -9.89 -5.55 -3.75
C VAL A 274 -8.86 -6.61 -4.09
N GLU A 275 -8.82 -6.98 -5.36
CA GLU A 275 -7.82 -7.91 -5.88
C GLU A 275 -6.48 -7.21 -6.09
N ILE A 276 -5.43 -7.86 -5.61
CA ILE A 276 -4.05 -7.50 -5.89
C ILE A 276 -3.70 -8.03 -7.28
N GLU A 277 -3.70 -7.12 -8.27
CA GLU A 277 -3.26 -7.45 -9.62
C GLU A 277 -1.77 -7.84 -9.65
N PRO A 278 -1.38 -8.89 -10.39
CA PRO A 278 -0.01 -9.39 -10.44
C PRO A 278 0.90 -8.42 -11.20
N THR A 279 1.49 -7.49 -10.48
CA THR A 279 2.37 -6.46 -11.04
C THR A 279 3.60 -6.27 -10.16
N ARG A 280 4.74 -5.88 -10.76
CA ARG A 280 5.95 -5.53 -9.98
C ARG A 280 5.71 -4.39 -8.97
N ARG A 281 4.64 -3.62 -9.14
CA ARG A 281 4.22 -2.49 -8.31
C ARG A 281 3.13 -2.85 -7.29
N ALA A 282 2.86 -4.14 -7.09
CA ALA A 282 1.80 -4.60 -6.17
C ALA A 282 1.93 -3.98 -4.79
N ALA A 283 3.14 -3.90 -4.22
CA ALA A 283 3.35 -3.29 -2.91
C ALA A 283 2.92 -1.82 -2.87
N LEU A 284 3.35 -1.04 -3.85
CA LEU A 284 3.13 0.40 -3.88
C LEU A 284 1.66 0.74 -4.20
N ARG A 285 1.02 -0.03 -5.10
CA ARG A 285 -0.43 0.07 -5.35
C ARG A 285 -1.26 -0.36 -4.13
N THR A 286 -0.79 -1.33 -3.35
CA THR A 286 -1.42 -1.73 -2.08
C THR A 286 -1.37 -0.57 -1.07
N LEU A 287 -0.21 0.08 -0.93
CA LEU A 287 -0.07 1.27 -0.08
C LEU A 287 -1.00 2.41 -0.52
N ALA A 288 -1.03 2.71 -1.83
CA ALA A 288 -1.91 3.73 -2.38
C ALA A 288 -3.38 3.42 -2.10
N THR A 289 -3.80 2.17 -2.31
CA THR A 289 -5.16 1.68 -2.08
C THR A 289 -5.58 1.86 -0.62
N ALA A 290 -4.74 1.41 0.32
CA ALA A 290 -4.98 1.59 1.74
C ALA A 290 -5.00 3.08 2.14
N SER A 291 -4.13 3.90 1.57
CA SER A 291 -4.08 5.34 1.88
C SER A 291 -5.34 6.08 1.44
N VAL A 292 -5.87 5.78 0.25
CA VAL A 292 -7.11 6.37 -0.27
C VAL A 292 -8.31 5.94 0.57
N PHE A 293 -8.37 4.65 0.90
CA PHE A 293 -9.41 4.12 1.77
C PHE A 293 -9.40 4.80 3.14
N LEU A 294 -8.27 4.83 3.84
CA LEU A 294 -8.16 5.40 5.20
C LEU A 294 -8.31 6.92 5.25
N ALA A 295 -8.00 7.64 4.17
CA ALA A 295 -8.29 9.06 4.05
C ALA A 295 -9.81 9.33 3.97
N SER A 296 -10.56 8.45 3.29
CA SER A 296 -12.02 8.55 3.20
C SER A 296 -12.75 7.99 4.43
N GLN A 297 -12.18 6.97 5.08
CA GLN A 297 -12.76 6.25 6.22
C GLN A 297 -11.74 6.20 7.37
N PRO A 298 -11.57 7.30 8.12
CA PRO A 298 -10.72 7.28 9.30
C PRO A 298 -11.27 6.27 10.33
N ALA A 299 -10.37 5.66 11.09
CA ALA A 299 -10.67 4.54 11.99
C ALA A 299 -11.24 3.28 11.31
N GLY A 300 -11.12 3.14 9.99
CA GLY A 300 -11.44 1.90 9.27
C GLY A 300 -10.51 0.74 9.59
N VAL A 301 -10.78 -0.41 9.00
CA VAL A 301 -9.94 -1.62 9.10
C VAL A 301 -9.35 -1.94 7.72
N VAL A 302 -8.04 -2.15 7.67
CA VAL A 302 -7.34 -2.63 6.47
C VAL A 302 -6.82 -4.01 6.75
N VAL A 303 -7.11 -4.93 5.84
CA VAL A 303 -6.81 -6.34 5.97
C VAL A 303 -6.00 -6.77 4.77
N LEU A 304 -4.76 -7.17 4.99
CA LEU A 304 -3.89 -7.74 3.97
C LEU A 304 -3.82 -9.25 4.18
N LYS A 305 -4.52 -10.00 3.32
CA LYS A 305 -4.59 -11.47 3.45
C LYS A 305 -3.26 -12.15 3.17
N ASP A 306 -2.48 -11.62 2.23
CA ASP A 306 -1.26 -12.29 1.81
C ASP A 306 -0.12 -11.30 1.53
N LEU A 307 0.73 -11.08 2.55
CA LEU A 307 1.97 -10.32 2.36
C LEU A 307 3.00 -11.10 1.50
N ALA A 308 2.96 -12.43 1.51
CA ALA A 308 3.89 -13.26 0.73
C ALA A 308 3.65 -13.10 -0.77
N ALA A 309 2.39 -13.00 -1.20
CA ALA A 309 2.06 -12.66 -2.59
C ALA A 309 2.66 -11.32 -3.01
N ILE A 310 2.60 -10.30 -2.15
CA ILE A 310 3.22 -9.00 -2.43
C ILE A 310 4.74 -9.12 -2.48
N ALA A 311 5.35 -9.88 -1.56
CA ALA A 311 6.79 -10.12 -1.56
C ALA A 311 7.25 -10.87 -2.83
N ALA A 312 6.46 -11.81 -3.33
CA ALA A 312 6.74 -12.53 -4.57
C ALA A 312 6.67 -11.61 -5.80
N LEU A 313 5.73 -10.64 -5.81
CA LEU A 313 5.51 -9.74 -6.95
C LEU A 313 6.48 -8.54 -6.96
N SER A 314 6.71 -7.91 -5.81
CA SER A 314 7.47 -6.66 -5.67
C SER A 314 8.83 -6.85 -4.99
N GLY A 315 9.14 -8.03 -4.50
CA GLY A 315 10.35 -8.33 -3.73
C GLY A 315 10.17 -8.12 -2.22
N TRP A 316 10.88 -8.93 -1.43
CA TRP A 316 10.84 -8.87 0.04
C TRP A 316 11.15 -7.47 0.63
N PRO A 317 12.18 -6.74 0.17
CA PRO A 317 12.48 -5.41 0.73
C PRO A 317 11.33 -4.41 0.58
N ALA A 318 10.61 -4.45 -0.55
CA ALA A 318 9.45 -3.59 -0.77
C ALA A 318 8.24 -4.01 0.10
N ALA A 319 8.06 -5.31 0.35
CA ALA A 319 7.01 -5.81 1.23
C ALA A 319 7.25 -5.43 2.71
N VAL A 320 8.50 -5.47 3.16
CA VAL A 320 8.90 -4.98 4.50
C VAL A 320 8.59 -3.50 4.65
N GLU A 321 9.03 -2.68 3.69
CA GLU A 321 8.78 -1.25 3.73
C GLU A 321 7.28 -0.92 3.63
N LEU A 322 6.52 -1.66 2.81
CA LEU A 322 5.06 -1.59 2.77
C LEU A 322 4.45 -1.83 4.15
N ASN A 323 4.86 -2.88 4.87
CA ASN A 323 4.36 -3.14 6.22
C ASN A 323 4.64 -1.96 7.17
N ALA A 324 5.87 -1.44 7.17
CA ALA A 324 6.22 -0.26 7.99
C ALA A 324 5.36 0.97 7.65
N GLU A 325 5.12 1.21 6.36
CA GLU A 325 4.31 2.32 5.85
C GLU A 325 2.81 2.16 6.18
N LEU A 326 2.24 0.96 6.01
CA LEU A 326 0.86 0.66 6.40
C LEU A 326 0.66 0.82 7.91
N ARG A 327 1.64 0.42 8.73
CA ARG A 327 1.60 0.64 10.19
C ARG A 327 1.60 2.12 10.54
N ARG A 328 2.42 2.92 9.84
CA ARG A 328 2.43 4.38 9.99
C ARG A 328 1.08 4.98 9.63
N LEU A 329 0.48 4.56 8.50
CA LEU A 329 -0.86 5.00 8.08
C LEU A 329 -1.94 4.60 9.08
N ALA A 330 -1.93 3.36 9.57
CA ALA A 330 -2.89 2.88 10.56
C ALA A 330 -2.84 3.74 11.84
N ARG A 331 -1.64 4.08 12.33
CA ARG A 331 -1.48 5.01 13.48
C ARG A 331 -2.00 6.41 13.16
N LEU A 332 -1.67 6.94 11.98
CA LEU A 332 -2.06 8.29 11.55
C LEU A 332 -3.58 8.47 11.47
N HIS A 333 -4.30 7.42 11.04
CA HIS A 333 -5.75 7.41 10.87
C HIS A 333 -6.50 6.71 12.02
N ARG A 334 -5.82 6.39 13.13
CA ARG A 334 -6.38 5.61 14.27
C ARG A 334 -7.13 4.34 13.82
N SER A 335 -6.61 3.71 12.78
CA SER A 335 -7.19 2.57 12.07
C SER A 335 -6.55 1.27 12.54
N THR A 336 -7.17 0.15 12.17
CA THR A 336 -6.67 -1.18 12.48
C THR A 336 -6.09 -1.81 11.22
N LEU A 337 -4.86 -2.33 11.29
CA LEU A 337 -4.23 -3.11 10.24
C LEU A 337 -4.17 -4.57 10.69
N LEU A 338 -4.76 -5.47 9.91
CA LEU A 338 -4.63 -6.92 10.05
C LEU A 338 -3.75 -7.44 8.91
N LEU A 339 -2.72 -8.21 9.25
CA LEU A 339 -1.78 -8.75 8.27
C LEU A 339 -1.62 -10.25 8.51
N ALA A 340 -1.93 -11.06 7.49
CA ALA A 340 -1.71 -12.49 7.55
C ALA A 340 -0.33 -12.86 7.00
N THR A 341 0.32 -13.82 7.67
CA THR A 341 1.68 -14.28 7.36
C THR A 341 1.73 -15.74 6.91
N HIS A 342 0.58 -16.32 6.57
CA HIS A 342 0.39 -17.76 6.34
C HIS A 342 1.29 -18.38 5.24
N HIS A 343 1.73 -17.58 4.27
CA HIS A 343 2.66 -18.01 3.20
C HIS A 343 4.10 -17.52 3.40
N LEU A 344 4.39 -16.81 4.49
CA LEU A 344 5.75 -16.37 4.78
C LEU A 344 6.59 -17.51 5.36
N SER A 345 7.82 -17.60 4.86
CA SER A 345 8.84 -18.45 5.43
C SER A 345 9.14 -18.05 6.88
N ARG A 346 9.78 -18.95 7.62
CA ARG A 346 10.11 -18.72 9.03
C ARG A 346 10.99 -17.48 9.24
N TRP A 347 11.98 -17.27 8.38
CA TRP A 347 12.91 -16.14 8.52
C TRP A 347 12.22 -14.80 8.21
N GLU A 348 11.26 -14.78 7.28
CA GLU A 348 10.45 -13.59 6.95
C GLU A 348 9.56 -13.20 8.14
N ARG A 349 8.95 -14.19 8.80
CA ARG A 349 8.15 -13.98 10.02
C ARG A 349 9.00 -13.44 11.18
N GLU A 350 10.15 -14.08 11.44
CA GLU A 350 11.11 -13.62 12.46
C GLU A 350 11.61 -12.19 12.19
N TYR A 351 11.70 -11.78 10.92
CA TYR A 351 12.05 -10.40 10.56
C TYR A 351 10.93 -9.41 10.92
N LEU A 352 9.67 -9.75 10.63
CA LEU A 352 8.51 -8.91 10.98
C LEU A 352 8.28 -8.80 12.49
N ASP A 353 8.67 -9.82 13.27
CA ASP A 353 8.67 -9.80 14.75
C ASP A 353 9.57 -8.69 15.31
N LEU A 354 10.73 -8.48 14.69
CA LEU A 354 11.71 -7.49 15.15
C LEU A 354 11.22 -6.05 14.99
N GLU A 355 10.24 -5.80 14.12
CA GLU A 355 9.70 -4.46 13.90
C GLU A 355 8.60 -4.05 14.90
N ALA A 356 8.36 -4.83 15.96
CA ALA A 356 7.41 -4.53 17.04
C ALA A 356 5.93 -4.48 16.62
N SER A 357 5.51 -5.36 15.72
CA SER A 357 4.08 -5.64 15.52
C SER A 357 3.56 -6.49 16.69
N ARG A 358 2.29 -6.33 17.06
CA ARG A 358 1.66 -7.26 18.00
C ARG A 358 1.30 -8.52 17.23
N HIS A 359 2.02 -9.61 17.50
CA HIS A 359 1.86 -10.89 16.82
C HIS A 359 0.89 -11.79 17.59
N LEU A 360 -0.06 -12.36 16.88
CA LEU A 360 -1.05 -13.30 17.39
C LEU A 360 -0.87 -14.63 16.66
N ALA A 361 -0.30 -15.62 17.35
CA ALA A 361 -0.22 -16.98 16.85
C ALA A 361 -1.52 -17.72 17.16
N LEU A 362 -2.29 -18.07 16.13
CA LEU A 362 -3.59 -18.70 16.27
C LEU A 362 -3.54 -20.16 15.87
N ALA A 363 -4.19 -21.02 16.66
CA ALA A 363 -4.33 -22.45 16.38
C ALA A 363 -5.28 -22.66 15.19
N ASP A 364 -5.04 -23.64 14.33
CA ASP A 364 -5.97 -23.97 13.24
C ASP A 364 -7.32 -24.42 13.82
N PRO A 365 -8.45 -23.74 13.51
CA PRO A 365 -9.77 -24.09 14.04
C PRO A 365 -10.13 -25.56 13.81
N ALA A 366 -9.72 -26.13 12.67
CA ALA A 366 -9.98 -27.52 12.34
C ALA A 366 -9.31 -28.49 13.33
N LYS A 367 -8.09 -28.18 13.74
CA LYS A 367 -7.34 -29.00 14.71
C LYS A 367 -7.90 -28.85 16.11
N GLU A 368 -8.31 -27.64 16.48
CA GLU A 368 -8.85 -27.38 17.82
C GLU A 368 -10.23 -28.02 18.00
N ILE A 369 -11.12 -27.90 17.01
CA ILE A 369 -12.43 -28.56 17.03
C ILE A 369 -12.28 -30.08 17.11
N GLU A 370 -11.34 -30.65 16.34
CA GLU A 370 -11.07 -32.10 16.43
C GLU A 370 -10.51 -32.49 17.80
N ALA A 371 -9.61 -31.69 18.38
CA ALA A 371 -9.05 -31.95 19.71
C ALA A 371 -10.13 -31.89 20.81
N ILE A 372 -11.04 -30.91 20.77
CA ILE A 372 -12.19 -30.80 21.69
C ILE A 372 -13.09 -32.03 21.58
N LEU A 373 -13.34 -32.49 20.35
CA LEU A 373 -14.15 -33.69 20.12
C LEU A 373 -13.43 -34.98 20.59
N ASP A 374 -12.13 -35.08 20.38
CA ASP A 374 -11.32 -36.23 20.82
C ASP A 374 -11.20 -36.28 22.35
N GLU A 375 -11.04 -35.13 23.01
CA GLU A 375 -10.96 -35.03 24.49
C GLU A 375 -12.25 -35.52 25.17
N HIS A 376 -13.41 -35.19 24.60
CA HIS A 376 -14.70 -35.52 25.21
C HIS A 376 -15.35 -36.80 24.69
N GLN A 377 -15.04 -37.24 23.46
CA GLN A 377 -15.69 -38.39 22.79
C GLN A 377 -14.70 -39.43 22.23
N GLY A 378 -13.39 -39.20 22.32
CA GLY A 378 -12.37 -40.08 21.73
C GLY A 378 -12.59 -40.32 20.24
N GLN A 379 -12.39 -41.57 19.79
CA GLN A 379 -12.58 -41.95 18.38
C GLN A 379 -13.98 -41.65 17.84
N ALA A 380 -15.03 -41.71 18.66
CA ALA A 380 -16.39 -41.39 18.24
C ALA A 380 -16.51 -39.92 17.81
N GLY A 381 -15.79 -39.01 18.47
CA GLY A 381 -15.74 -37.59 18.10
C GLY A 381 -15.19 -37.36 16.70
N ARG A 382 -14.15 -38.11 16.32
CA ARG A 382 -13.54 -38.04 14.97
C ARG A 382 -14.49 -38.55 13.90
N HIS A 383 -15.22 -39.64 14.17
CA HIS A 383 -16.23 -40.18 13.25
C HIS A 383 -17.42 -39.23 13.07
N LEU A 384 -17.86 -38.58 14.15
CA LEU A 384 -18.93 -37.58 14.11
C LEU A 384 -18.51 -36.35 13.30
N LEU A 385 -17.28 -35.85 13.47
CA LEU A 385 -16.75 -34.75 12.66
C LEU A 385 -16.66 -35.14 11.19
N ALA A 386 -16.18 -36.36 10.88
CA ALA A 386 -16.12 -36.85 9.50
C ALA A 386 -17.52 -37.00 8.86
N ALA A 387 -18.52 -37.41 9.64
CA ALA A 387 -19.91 -37.48 9.17
C ALA A 387 -20.46 -36.08 8.86
N PHE A 388 -20.26 -35.11 9.76
CA PHE A 388 -20.63 -33.72 9.54
C PHE A 388 -19.97 -33.14 8.29
N LEU A 389 -18.66 -33.34 8.11
CA LEU A 389 -17.93 -32.86 6.93
C LEU A 389 -18.49 -33.43 5.62
N ARG A 390 -18.84 -34.72 5.60
CA ARG A 390 -19.47 -35.35 4.43
C ARG A 390 -20.85 -34.79 4.14
N GLU A 391 -21.68 -34.61 5.17
CA GLU A 391 -23.04 -34.07 5.02
C GLU A 391 -23.03 -32.63 4.48
N GLN A 392 -22.07 -31.82 4.93
CA GLN A 392 -21.92 -30.43 4.49
C GLN A 392 -21.10 -30.29 3.18
N GLY A 393 -20.59 -31.39 2.63
CA GLY A 393 -19.68 -31.35 1.47
C GLY A 393 -18.41 -30.54 1.72
N LEU A 394 -17.96 -30.44 2.98
CA LEU A 394 -16.84 -29.61 3.40
C LEU A 394 -15.55 -30.42 3.48
N ALA A 395 -14.47 -29.88 2.91
CA ALA A 395 -13.13 -30.37 3.19
C ALA A 395 -12.74 -30.00 4.62
N ARG A 396 -11.96 -30.87 5.28
CA ARG A 396 -11.48 -30.65 6.67
C ARG A 396 -10.77 -29.31 6.81
N GLU A 397 -9.98 -28.92 5.82
CA GLU A 397 -9.18 -27.70 5.84
C GLU A 397 -10.03 -26.43 5.66
N ALA A 398 -11.26 -26.56 5.15
CA ALA A 398 -12.23 -25.46 5.02
C ALA A 398 -12.99 -25.19 6.33
N LEU A 399 -12.89 -26.07 7.33
CA LEU A 399 -13.51 -25.89 8.63
C LEU A 399 -12.97 -24.62 9.32
N ASN A 400 -13.86 -23.78 9.85
CA ASN A 400 -13.56 -22.49 10.47
C ASN A 400 -14.51 -22.30 11.67
N LEU A 401 -14.36 -21.20 12.40
CA LEU A 401 -15.19 -20.90 13.57
C LEU A 401 -16.68 -20.68 13.24
N ASP A 402 -17.03 -20.22 12.04
CA ASP A 402 -18.43 -20.00 11.63
C ASP A 402 -19.22 -21.32 11.55
N HIS A 403 -18.53 -22.46 11.41
CA HIS A 403 -19.16 -23.78 11.40
C HIS A 403 -19.47 -24.33 12.80
N VAL A 404 -18.97 -23.72 13.88
CA VAL A 404 -19.19 -24.24 15.25
C VAL A 404 -20.68 -24.35 15.62
N PRO A 405 -21.55 -23.35 15.36
CA PRO A 405 -22.98 -23.48 15.61
C PRO A 405 -23.63 -24.64 14.84
N LEU A 406 -23.20 -24.87 13.59
CA LEU A 406 -23.70 -25.97 12.75
C LEU A 406 -23.27 -27.34 13.29
N ILE A 407 -22.02 -27.45 13.76
CA ILE A 407 -21.52 -28.66 14.42
C ILE A 407 -22.33 -28.93 15.69
N CYS A 408 -22.56 -27.92 16.52
CA CYS A 408 -23.38 -28.06 17.73
C CYS A 408 -24.81 -28.50 17.40
N ALA A 409 -25.41 -28.00 16.33
CA ALA A 409 -26.75 -28.41 15.88
C ALA A 409 -26.76 -29.87 15.37
N PHE A 410 -25.79 -30.25 14.53
CA PHE A 410 -25.61 -31.61 14.03
C PHE A 410 -25.44 -32.61 15.18
N LEU A 411 -24.51 -32.34 16.10
CA LEU A 411 -24.29 -33.20 17.27
C LEU A 411 -25.56 -33.32 18.11
N ARG A 412 -26.29 -32.22 18.33
CA ARG A 412 -27.56 -32.25 19.08
C ARG A 412 -28.60 -33.16 18.43
N GLY A 413 -28.69 -33.15 17.10
CA GLY A 413 -29.55 -34.06 16.33
C GLY A 413 -29.14 -35.51 16.54
N SER A 414 -27.87 -35.83 16.26
CA SER A 414 -27.33 -37.19 16.36
C SER A 414 -27.44 -37.79 17.76
N PHE A 415 -27.13 -37.01 18.81
CA PHE A 415 -27.24 -37.46 20.20
C PHE A 415 -28.71 -37.63 20.64
N ARG A 416 -29.63 -36.82 20.11
CA ARG A 416 -31.07 -36.98 20.39
C ARG A 416 -31.60 -38.27 19.80
N GLU A 417 -31.22 -38.60 18.56
CA GLU A 417 -31.61 -39.85 17.91
C GLU A 417 -31.06 -41.06 18.66
N LEU A 418 -29.78 -41.03 19.04
CA LEU A 418 -29.15 -42.09 19.84
C LEU A 418 -29.81 -42.26 21.22
N ALA A 419 -30.19 -41.16 21.88
CA ALA A 419 -30.87 -41.19 23.17
C ALA A 419 -32.31 -41.74 23.08
N VAL A 420 -32.99 -41.58 21.94
CA VAL A 420 -34.33 -42.17 21.70
C VAL A 420 -34.22 -43.66 21.40
N ALA A 421 -33.14 -44.09 20.73
CA ALA A 421 -32.89 -45.48 20.41
C ALA A 421 -32.37 -46.32 21.61
N THR A 422 -31.94 -45.67 22.70
CA THR A 422 -31.40 -46.36 23.88
C THR A 422 -32.51 -46.67 24.89
N VAL A 423 -32.59 -47.93 25.32
CA VAL A 423 -33.57 -48.41 26.31
C VAL A 423 -33.15 -48.06 27.76
N ASP A 424 -31.85 -47.83 28.00
CA ASP A 424 -31.30 -47.49 29.32
C ASP A 424 -31.30 -45.97 29.57
N LEU A 425 -32.06 -45.54 30.59
CA LEU A 425 -32.14 -44.16 31.05
C LEU A 425 -30.77 -43.61 31.48
N LYS A 426 -29.92 -44.43 32.09
CA LYS A 426 -28.59 -44.02 32.55
C LYS A 426 -27.67 -43.73 31.37
N ALA A 427 -27.73 -44.56 30.32
CA ALA A 427 -27.01 -44.33 29.06
C ALA A 427 -27.52 -43.06 28.35
N ALA A 428 -28.83 -42.86 28.28
CA ALA A 428 -29.42 -41.65 27.69
C ALA A 428 -29.02 -40.36 28.45
N LEU A 429 -28.95 -40.41 29.78
CA LEU A 429 -28.48 -39.29 30.60
C LEU A 429 -26.97 -39.03 30.40
N GLY A 430 -26.15 -40.09 30.27
CA GLY A 430 -24.72 -39.97 29.97
C GLY A 430 -24.45 -39.34 28.60
N LEU A 431 -25.25 -39.68 27.58
CA LEU A 431 -25.17 -39.06 26.25
C LEU A 431 -25.51 -37.56 26.30
N ARG A 432 -26.54 -37.18 27.08
CA ARG A 432 -26.93 -35.77 27.25
C ARG A 432 -25.87 -34.96 28.00
N SER A 433 -25.27 -35.50 29.06
CA SER A 433 -24.22 -34.80 29.81
C SER A 433 -22.96 -34.61 28.96
N SER A 434 -22.59 -35.64 28.18
CA SER A 434 -21.47 -35.62 27.26
C SER A 434 -21.66 -34.58 26.14
N MET A 435 -22.85 -34.53 25.53
CA MET A 435 -23.20 -33.48 24.56
C MET A 435 -23.16 -32.07 25.20
N GLY A 436 -23.65 -31.93 26.44
CA GLY A 436 -23.59 -30.66 27.17
C GLY A 436 -22.16 -30.20 27.44
N ALA A 437 -21.21 -31.11 27.65
CA ALA A 437 -19.79 -30.78 27.81
C ALA A 437 -19.17 -30.34 26.48
N VAL A 438 -19.34 -31.12 25.40
CA VAL A 438 -18.84 -30.78 24.07
C VAL A 438 -19.39 -29.46 23.55
N SER A 439 -20.71 -29.27 23.65
CA SER A 439 -21.35 -28.03 23.19
C SER A 439 -20.83 -26.81 23.97
N ARG A 440 -20.57 -26.95 25.28
CA ARG A 440 -19.99 -25.85 26.07
C ARG A 440 -18.56 -25.54 25.65
N ALA A 441 -17.71 -26.56 25.48
CA ALA A 441 -16.33 -26.38 25.06
C ALA A 441 -16.23 -25.76 23.66
N LEU A 442 -17.04 -26.23 22.71
CA LEU A 442 -17.11 -25.64 21.37
C LEU A 442 -17.64 -24.19 21.38
N THR A 443 -18.67 -23.91 22.18
CA THR A 443 -19.21 -22.54 22.31
C THR A 443 -18.20 -21.60 22.96
N GLU A 444 -17.50 -22.04 24.02
CA GLU A 444 -16.44 -21.27 24.66
C GLU A 444 -15.28 -20.98 23.70
N PHE A 445 -14.92 -21.93 22.85
CA PHE A 445 -13.93 -21.72 21.79
C PHE A 445 -14.42 -20.70 20.75
N TRP A 446 -15.70 -20.75 20.38
CA TRP A 446 -16.30 -19.86 19.38
C TRP A 446 -16.48 -18.41 19.87
N GLU A 447 -16.84 -18.20 21.13
CA GLU A 447 -17.14 -16.86 21.69
C GLU A 447 -15.90 -16.03 22.02
N ARG A 448 -14.72 -16.66 22.09
CA ARG A 448 -13.48 -15.98 22.49
C ARG A 448 -12.91 -15.08 21.42
N ARG A 449 -12.27 -14.00 21.87
CA ARG A 449 -11.63 -13.02 20.99
C ARG A 449 -10.32 -13.57 20.43
N MET A 450 -9.90 -13.09 19.26
CA MET A 450 -8.59 -13.48 18.68
C MET A 450 -7.41 -13.29 19.66
N GLU A 451 -7.43 -12.25 20.48
CA GLU A 451 -6.37 -12.01 21.46
C GLU A 451 -6.34 -13.09 22.55
N GLU A 452 -7.51 -13.54 22.99
CA GLU A 452 -7.67 -14.62 23.97
C GLU A 452 -7.28 -15.97 23.36
N LEU A 453 -7.65 -16.21 22.10
CA LEU A 453 -7.24 -17.37 21.32
C LEU A 453 -5.72 -17.45 21.14
N ALA A 454 -5.02 -16.31 21.00
CA ALA A 454 -3.57 -16.31 20.88
C ALA A 454 -2.84 -16.64 22.21
N THR A 455 -3.45 -16.31 23.35
CA THR A 455 -2.84 -16.52 24.68
C THR A 455 -3.30 -17.77 25.42
N GLY A 456 -4.39 -18.40 24.96
CA GLY A 456 -4.98 -19.56 25.63
C GLY A 456 -4.11 -20.82 25.53
N THR A 457 -4.20 -21.67 26.55
CA THR A 457 -3.68 -23.04 26.51
C THR A 457 -4.77 -23.95 25.96
N TRP A 458 -4.61 -24.35 24.70
CA TRP A 458 -5.63 -25.04 23.92
C TRP A 458 -5.42 -26.55 23.85
N ALA A 459 -6.47 -27.32 23.61
CA ALA A 459 -6.41 -28.79 23.59
C ALA A 459 -5.39 -29.27 22.55
N ALA A 460 -5.35 -28.67 21.36
CA ALA A 460 -4.35 -29.00 20.34
C ALA A 460 -2.91 -28.58 20.73
N GLN A 461 -2.76 -27.55 21.57
CA GLN A 461 -1.45 -27.11 22.07
C GLN A 461 -0.97 -27.94 23.28
N ALA A 462 -1.89 -28.44 24.10
CA ALA A 462 -1.61 -29.32 25.24
C ALA A 462 -1.14 -30.70 24.77
N VAL A 463 -1.71 -31.23 23.68
CA VAL A 463 -1.28 -32.49 23.06
C VAL A 463 0.11 -32.38 22.42
N ALA A 464 0.53 -31.17 22.02
CA ALA A 464 1.83 -30.93 21.37
C ALA A 464 3.00 -30.68 22.34
N ARG A 465 2.78 -30.59 23.65
CA ARG A 465 3.86 -30.49 24.65
C ARG A 465 4.25 -31.87 25.17
N PRO A 466 5.47 -32.37 24.89
CA PRO A 466 6.04 -33.40 25.75
C PRO A 466 6.16 -32.80 27.16
N ARG A 467 5.71 -33.52 28.17
CA ARG A 467 6.10 -33.29 29.56
C ARG A 467 7.60 -33.55 29.65
N ASP A 468 8.43 -32.53 29.45
CA ASP A 468 9.77 -32.39 30.02
C ASP A 468 10.32 -30.97 29.76
N GLY A 469 10.95 -30.40 30.78
CA GLY A 469 11.41 -29.02 30.84
C GLY A 469 12.65 -28.68 29.97
N PRO A 470 13.09 -27.40 29.98
CA PRO A 470 13.82 -26.77 28.87
C PRO A 470 15.35 -26.90 28.96
N PRO A 471 16.07 -26.41 27.93
CA PRO A 471 17.03 -25.36 28.25
C PRO A 471 16.99 -24.13 27.33
N ARG A 472 17.27 -23.01 27.99
CA ARG A 472 17.48 -21.64 27.51
C ARG A 472 18.47 -21.57 26.34
N MET A 473 18.12 -20.89 25.25
CA MET A 473 19.10 -20.34 24.29
C MET A 473 18.93 -18.83 24.11
N ARG A 474 19.41 -18.11 25.13
CA ARG A 474 19.70 -16.68 25.10
C ARG A 474 21.05 -16.44 24.40
N LYS A 475 21.22 -16.78 23.10
CA LYS A 475 22.48 -16.51 22.35
C LYS A 475 22.34 -16.25 20.83
N ALA A 476 21.14 -16.07 20.27
CA ALA A 476 20.96 -15.75 18.84
C ALA A 476 20.91 -14.24 18.51
N ARG A 477 20.93 -13.35 19.51
CA ARG A 477 20.71 -11.89 19.33
C ARG A 477 21.90 -11.08 18.75
N ARG A 478 23.01 -11.72 18.33
CA ARG A 478 24.20 -10.98 17.84
C ARG A 478 24.69 -11.33 16.44
N ARG A 479 24.12 -12.33 15.74
CA ARG A 479 24.64 -12.80 14.43
C ARG A 479 23.81 -12.41 13.20
N ILE A 480 22.62 -11.85 13.36
CA ILE A 480 21.77 -11.47 12.21
C ILE A 480 22.13 -10.06 11.67
N ARG A 481 22.96 -9.28 12.38
CA ARG A 481 23.32 -7.91 11.95
C ARG A 481 24.45 -7.82 10.91
N SER A 482 25.02 -8.93 10.43
CA SER A 482 26.19 -8.90 9.52
C SER A 482 26.07 -9.71 8.22
N ARG A 483 24.94 -10.33 7.90
CA ARG A 483 24.75 -10.90 6.55
C ARG A 483 24.24 -9.81 5.60
N ARG A 484 25.21 -9.15 4.96
CA ARG A 484 25.00 -8.50 3.65
C ARG A 484 24.33 -9.51 2.72
N TYR A 485 23.28 -9.06 2.05
CA TYR A 485 22.64 -9.77 0.94
C TYR A 485 23.69 -10.26 -0.07
N PRO A 486 23.59 -11.48 -0.60
CA PRO A 486 24.29 -11.81 -1.83
C PRO A 486 23.58 -11.06 -2.96
N THR A 487 24.23 -9.99 -3.43
CA THR A 487 24.00 -9.45 -4.77
C THR A 487 24.38 -10.52 -5.78
N GLU A 488 23.40 -11.01 -6.53
CA GLU A 488 23.67 -11.75 -7.77
C GLU A 488 24.35 -10.81 -8.76
N ALA A 489 25.66 -11.00 -8.94
CA ALA A 489 26.42 -10.50 -10.06
C ALA A 489 27.46 -11.56 -10.44
N GLY A 490 27.43 -11.99 -11.71
CA GLY A 490 28.58 -12.62 -12.36
C GLY A 490 28.39 -14.05 -12.81
N HIS A 491 27.77 -14.26 -13.97
CA HIS A 491 28.22 -15.27 -14.93
C HIS A 491 28.48 -14.56 -16.27
N ALA A 492 29.69 -14.02 -16.41
CA ALA A 492 30.28 -13.76 -17.70
C ALA A 492 31.12 -15.00 -18.07
N PRO A 493 30.89 -15.64 -19.23
CA PRO A 493 31.76 -16.73 -19.67
C PRO A 493 33.04 -16.15 -20.28
N SER A 494 34.18 -16.66 -19.80
CA SER A 494 35.52 -16.34 -20.26
C SER A 494 35.71 -16.69 -21.73
N ALA A 495 36.33 -15.77 -22.47
CA ALA A 495 36.82 -15.97 -23.83
C ALA A 495 37.82 -17.14 -23.90
N GLY A 496 37.46 -18.16 -24.66
CA GLY A 496 38.36 -19.17 -25.21
C GLY A 496 38.36 -19.04 -26.72
N THR A 497 39.53 -18.78 -27.28
CA THR A 497 39.84 -18.78 -28.73
C THR A 497 39.38 -20.06 -29.44
N PRO A 498 38.66 -19.98 -30.57
CA PRO A 498 38.50 -21.11 -31.48
C PRO A 498 39.43 -20.99 -32.69
N GLN A 499 40.24 -22.04 -32.92
CA GLN A 499 40.87 -22.31 -34.22
C GLN A 499 39.79 -22.78 -35.24
N PRO A 500 40.02 -22.59 -36.55
CA PRO A 500 39.00 -22.78 -37.57
C PRO A 500 38.91 -24.26 -37.99
N GLY A 501 37.69 -24.80 -38.03
CA GLY A 501 37.43 -26.18 -38.46
C GLY A 501 36.00 -26.35 -38.96
N THR A 502 35.84 -26.14 -40.26
CA THR A 502 34.97 -26.88 -41.20
C THR A 502 33.52 -27.21 -40.79
N ILE A 503 32.60 -26.50 -41.44
CA ILE A 503 31.15 -26.76 -41.52
C ILE A 503 30.91 -28.01 -42.38
N GLN A 504 30.14 -28.98 -41.88
CA GLN A 504 29.32 -29.86 -42.73
C GLN A 504 27.88 -29.88 -42.21
N LEU A 505 26.97 -29.55 -43.13
CA LEU A 505 25.52 -29.55 -42.99
C LEU A 505 24.98 -30.99 -42.93
N ARG A 506 24.00 -31.22 -42.05
CA ARG A 506 22.77 -31.94 -42.36
C ARG A 506 21.67 -31.58 -41.39
#